data_AF-A0A965X087-F1
#
_entry.id   AF-A0A965X087-F1
#
_cell.length_a   1.000
_cell.length_b   1.000
_cell.length_c   1.000
_cell.angle_alpha   90.00
_cell.angle_beta   90.00
_cell.angle_gamma   90.00
#
_symmetry.space_group_name_H-M   'P 1'
#
loop_
_entity.id
_entity.type
_entity.pdbx_description
1 polymer ?
#
loop_
_entity_poly.entity_id
_entity_poly.type
_entity_poly.pdbx_seq_one_letter_code
_entity_poly.pdbx_strand_id
1 'polypeptide(L)'
;MKEKVECPYCGEDINIDTDNWCDEDEVYEYQCEECGKYCMVCASVSWSYDAEKLDCKNGLAEHKYRDVPISSRGHTMRLCKVCCHVEEEKEG
;
A
#
# COMPACT_ATOMS: atom_id res chain seq x y z
N MET A 1 -15.69 14.66 -7.83
CA MET A 1 -14.66 15.05 -6.86
C MET A 1 -13.65 15.85 -7.64
N LYS A 2 -12.95 16.81 -7.04
CA LYS A 2 -11.94 17.57 -7.78
C LYS A 2 -10.56 17.10 -7.36
N GLU A 3 -9.80 16.63 -8.34
CA GLU A 3 -8.42 16.18 -8.16
C GLU A 3 -7.45 17.15 -8.83
N LYS A 4 -6.20 17.06 -8.44
CA LYS A 4 -5.09 17.79 -9.05
C LYS A 4 -4.09 16.80 -9.60
N VAL A 5 -3.73 16.99 -10.87
CA VAL A 5 -2.71 16.18 -11.53
C VAL A 5 -1.66 17.10 -12.12
N GLU A 6 -0.40 16.71 -11.98
CA GLU A 6 0.73 17.50 -12.47
C GLU A 6 0.78 17.45 -14.01
N CYS A 7 0.89 18.60 -14.66
CA CYS A 7 1.10 18.67 -16.10
C CYS A 7 2.48 18.10 -16.44
N PRO A 8 2.57 17.07 -17.30
CA PRO A 8 3.85 16.42 -17.62
C PRO A 8 4.79 17.30 -18.45
N TYR A 9 4.33 18.47 -18.92
CA TYR A 9 5.13 19.37 -19.76
C TYR A 9 5.70 20.57 -19.01
N CYS A 10 4.98 21.11 -18.03
CA CYS A 10 5.39 22.31 -17.30
C CYS A 10 5.39 22.17 -15.78
N GLY A 11 4.90 21.05 -15.24
CA GLY A 11 4.87 20.80 -13.80
C GLY A 11 3.75 21.53 -13.03
N GLU A 12 2.89 22.27 -13.73
CA GLU A 12 1.78 23.00 -13.12
C GLU A 12 0.56 22.10 -12.91
N ASP A 13 -0.24 22.40 -11.89
CA ASP A 13 -1.44 21.65 -11.56
C ASP A 13 -2.53 21.80 -12.63
N ILE A 14 -3.12 20.68 -13.04
CA ILE A 14 -4.36 20.63 -13.81
C ILE A 14 -5.47 20.21 -12.84
N ASN A 15 -6.49 21.06 -12.71
CA ASN A 15 -7.67 20.73 -11.92
C ASN A 15 -8.60 19.86 -12.77
N ILE A 16 -8.84 18.62 -12.32
CA ILE A 16 -9.72 17.67 -13.00
C ILE A 16 -10.97 17.43 -12.16
N ASP A 17 -12.10 17.25 -12.83
CA ASP A 17 -13.36 16.84 -12.19
C ASP A 17 -13.62 15.37 -12.47
N THR A 18 -13.63 14.58 -11.40
CA THR A 18 -13.78 13.13 -11.38
C THR A 18 -15.19 12.67 -10.98
N ASP A 19 -16.17 13.58 -10.82
CA ASP A 19 -17.55 13.19 -10.42
C ASP A 19 -18.24 12.24 -11.41
N ASN A 20 -17.84 12.24 -12.68
CA ASN A 20 -18.38 11.35 -13.71
C ASN A 20 -17.39 10.27 -14.15
N TRP A 21 -16.35 10.00 -13.37
CA TRP A 21 -15.38 8.96 -13.71
C TRP A 21 -15.97 7.62 -13.30
N CYS A 22 -16.44 6.88 -14.30
CA CYS A 22 -17.22 5.67 -14.08
C CYS A 22 -16.34 4.41 -14.00
N ASP A 23 -15.18 4.42 -14.66
CA ASP A 23 -14.34 3.23 -14.84
C ASP A 23 -12.85 3.53 -14.58
N GLU A 24 -12.15 2.56 -13.97
CA GLU A 24 -10.73 2.64 -13.59
C GLU A 24 -9.74 2.61 -14.79
N ASP A 25 -10.26 2.47 -16.01
CA ASP A 25 -9.48 2.39 -17.26
C ASP A 25 -9.82 3.51 -18.26
N GLU A 26 -10.70 4.45 -17.89
CA GLU A 26 -11.03 5.57 -18.78
C GLU A 26 -9.89 6.60 -18.82
N VAL A 27 -9.54 6.99 -20.05
CA VAL A 27 -8.54 8.01 -20.34
C VAL A 27 -9.27 9.30 -20.69
N TYR A 28 -8.96 10.36 -19.94
CA TYR A 28 -9.56 11.67 -20.16
C TYR A 28 -8.50 12.63 -20.72
N GLU A 29 -8.84 13.29 -21.82
CA GLU A 29 -7.99 14.34 -22.39
C GLU A 29 -8.22 15.66 -21.66
N TYR A 30 -7.15 16.30 -21.23
CA TYR A 30 -7.16 17.62 -20.63
C TYR A 30 -6.14 18.54 -21.32
N GLN A 31 -6.50 19.81 -21.48
CA GLN A 31 -5.58 20.85 -21.90
C GLN A 31 -5.08 21.60 -20.67
N CYS A 32 -3.76 21.72 -20.52
CA CYS A 32 -3.16 22.54 -19.48
C CYS A 32 -3.39 24.03 -19.78
N GLU A 33 -3.98 24.78 -18.84
CA GLU A 33 -4.26 26.22 -18.99
C GLU A 33 -2.97 27.05 -19.05
N GLU A 34 -1.89 26.60 -18.39
CA GLU A 34 -0.62 27.33 -18.31
C GLU A 34 0.22 27.22 -19.59
N CYS A 35 0.36 26.00 -20.15
CA CYS A 35 1.23 25.77 -21.30
C CYS A 35 0.50 25.46 -22.61
N GLY A 36 -0.84 25.35 -22.57
CA GLY A 36 -1.72 25.12 -23.71
C GLY A 36 -1.61 23.72 -24.34
N LYS A 37 -0.79 22.82 -23.79
CA LYS A 37 -0.61 21.46 -24.31
C LYS A 37 -1.66 20.50 -23.77
N TYR A 38 -2.04 19.54 -24.60
CA TYR A 38 -2.93 18.45 -24.22
C TYR A 38 -2.16 17.30 -23.56
N CYS A 39 -2.74 16.71 -22.53
CA CYS A 39 -2.26 15.50 -21.87
C CYS A 39 -3.42 14.54 -21.59
N MET A 40 -3.08 13.28 -21.40
CA MET A 40 -4.02 12.23 -20.99
C MET A 40 -3.91 12.01 -19.49
N VAL A 41 -5.04 11.87 -18.83
CA VAL A 41 -5.13 11.55 -17.40
C VAL A 41 -5.94 10.27 -17.23
N CYS A 42 -5.43 9.35 -16.42
CA CYS A 42 -6.09 8.09 -16.09
C CYS A 42 -6.14 7.94 -14.57
N ALA A 43 -7.23 7.40 -14.03
CA ALA A 43 -7.26 6.89 -12.66
C ALA A 43 -6.74 5.45 -12.62
N SER A 44 -6.33 4.97 -11.45
CA SER A 44 -6.08 3.54 -11.24
C SER A 44 -6.32 3.19 -9.78
N VAL A 45 -6.92 2.02 -9.53
CA VAL A 45 -7.03 1.44 -8.20
C VAL A 45 -6.00 0.32 -8.09
N SER A 46 -5.03 0.43 -7.19
CA SER A 46 -4.01 -0.61 -7.03
C SER A 46 -4.22 -1.43 -5.75
N TRP A 47 -4.23 -2.76 -5.89
CA TRP A 47 -4.08 -3.72 -4.79
C TRP A 47 -2.81 -4.53 -5.03
N SER A 48 -1.94 -4.63 -4.02
CA SER A 48 -0.75 -5.48 -4.07
C SER A 48 -0.87 -6.63 -3.09
N TYR A 49 -0.60 -7.85 -3.56
CA TYR A 49 -0.58 -9.06 -2.74
C TYR A 49 0.74 -9.79 -2.94
N ASP A 50 1.45 -10.03 -1.84
CA ASP A 50 2.73 -10.73 -1.85
C ASP A 50 2.64 -12.04 -1.07
N ALA A 51 3.28 -13.09 -1.58
CA ALA A 51 3.30 -14.41 -0.96
C ALA A 51 4.71 -14.73 -0.43
N GLU A 52 4.77 -15.14 0.83
CA GLU A 52 6.03 -15.41 1.52
C GLU A 52 6.18 -16.89 1.90
N LYS A 53 7.40 -17.42 1.83
CA LYS A 53 7.67 -18.81 2.25
C LYS A 53 7.51 -18.94 3.76
N LEU A 54 6.65 -19.87 4.18
CA LEU A 54 6.45 -20.21 5.59
C LEU A 54 7.18 -21.49 5.98
N ASP A 55 8.49 -21.58 5.68
CA ASP A 55 9.32 -22.77 5.94
C ASP A 55 9.25 -23.23 7.40
N CYS A 56 9.11 -22.29 8.34
CA CYS A 56 8.92 -22.58 9.76
C CYS A 56 7.62 -23.35 10.07
N LYS A 57 6.51 -23.07 9.36
CA LYS A 57 5.27 -23.86 9.51
C LYS A 57 5.36 -25.23 8.86
N ASN A 58 6.23 -25.40 7.87
CA ASN A 58 6.39 -26.66 7.14
C ASN A 58 7.46 -27.57 7.74
N GLY A 59 8.06 -27.19 8.89
CA GLY A 59 9.14 -27.95 9.52
C GLY A 59 10.44 -27.96 8.72
N LEU A 60 10.59 -27.08 7.73
CA LEU A 60 11.79 -26.94 6.90
C LEU A 60 12.82 -26.00 7.52
N ALA A 61 12.39 -25.16 8.46
CA ALA A 61 13.25 -24.28 9.25
C ALA A 61 12.66 -24.09 10.65
N GLU A 62 13.45 -23.61 11.60
CA GLU A 62 12.94 -23.20 12.90
C GLU A 62 12.24 -21.83 12.82
N HIS A 63 11.35 -21.58 13.79
CA HIS A 63 10.76 -20.26 13.97
C HIS A 63 11.83 -19.24 14.37
N LYS A 64 11.89 -18.13 13.63
CA LYS A 64 12.78 -17.01 13.93
C LYS A 64 12.03 -15.99 14.78
N TYR A 65 11.99 -16.21 16.08
CA TYR A 65 11.29 -15.32 17.00
C TYR A 65 11.99 -13.97 17.18
N ARG A 66 11.19 -12.93 17.36
CA ARG A 66 11.60 -11.65 17.92
C ARG A 66 10.70 -11.29 19.08
N ASP A 67 11.30 -10.62 20.05
CA ASP A 67 10.60 -10.06 21.18
C ASP A 67 9.85 -8.80 20.71
N VAL A 68 8.56 -8.73 20.99
CA VAL A 68 7.67 -7.62 20.66
C VAL A 68 7.02 -7.14 21.96
N PRO A 69 7.26 -5.88 22.37
CA PRO A 69 6.67 -5.36 23.59
C PRO A 69 5.15 -5.22 23.44
N ILE A 70 4.39 -5.73 24.40
CA ILE A 70 2.96 -5.40 24.51
C ILE A 70 2.83 -4.16 25.36
N SER A 71 2.40 -3.06 24.74
CA SER A 71 2.33 -1.73 25.36
C SER A 71 1.44 -1.64 26.61
N SER A 72 0.52 -2.60 26.83
CA SER A 72 -0.50 -2.47 27.88
C SER A 72 -0.17 -3.12 29.22
N ARG A 73 0.86 -3.98 29.34
CA ARG A 73 1.09 -4.72 30.60
C ARG A 73 2.56 -4.97 30.99
N GLY A 74 3.54 -4.45 30.26
CA GLY A 74 4.96 -4.69 30.58
C GLY A 74 5.44 -6.12 30.29
N HIS A 75 4.61 -6.93 29.65
CA HIS A 75 4.96 -8.25 29.14
C HIS A 75 5.51 -8.14 27.72
N THR A 76 6.34 -9.12 27.35
CA THR A 76 6.94 -9.22 26.03
C THR A 76 6.44 -10.50 25.38
N MET A 77 5.95 -10.43 24.15
CA MET A 77 5.61 -11.62 23.37
C MET A 77 6.74 -11.97 22.42
N ARG A 78 6.87 -13.25 22.10
CA ARG A 78 7.78 -13.71 21.05
C ARG A 78 6.98 -14.03 19.79
N LEU A 79 7.27 -13.29 18.72
CA LEU A 79 6.60 -13.42 17.42
C LEU A 79 7.58 -13.94 16.37
N CYS A 80 7.22 -15.01 15.66
CA CYS A 80 8.01 -15.46 14.52
C CYS A 80 7.99 -14.39 13.42
N LYS A 81 9.15 -13.92 12.98
CA LYS A 81 9.30 -12.89 11.93
C LYS A 81 8.72 -13.29 10.57
N VAL A 82 8.52 -14.58 10.33
CA VAL A 82 8.16 -15.14 9.02
C VAL A 82 6.67 -15.49 8.97
N CYS A 83 6.16 -16.21 9.96
CA CYS A 83 4.77 -16.70 9.96
C CYS A 83 3.85 -16.04 10.98
N CYS A 84 4.37 -15.06 11.74
CA CYS A 84 3.64 -14.34 12.79
C CYS A 84 3.00 -15.23 13.86
N HIS A 85 3.51 -16.45 14.05
CA HIS A 85 3.11 -17.29 15.19
C HIS A 85 3.62 -16.67 16.50
N VAL A 86 2.78 -16.70 17.53
CA VAL A 86 3.08 -16.21 18.88
C VAL A 86 3.40 -17.40 19.76
N GLU A 87 4.57 -17.38 20.38
CA GLU A 87 4.94 -18.33 21.42
C GLU A 87 4.28 -17.86 22.74
N GLU A 88 3.29 -18.60 23.23
CA GLU A 88 2.66 -18.31 24.51
C GLU A 88 3.64 -18.65 25.64
N GLU A 89 3.98 -17.66 26.47
CA GLU A 89 4.72 -17.91 27.70
C GLU A 89 3.87 -18.79 28.62
N LYS A 90 4.32 -20.03 28.90
CA LYS A 90 3.78 -20.81 30.01
C LYS A 90 4.24 -20.13 31.29
N GLU A 91 3.35 -19.47 32.00
CA GLU A 91 3.56 -19.07 33.39
C GLU A 91 3.91 -20.34 34.19
N GLY A 92 5.09 -20.35 34.80
CA GLY A 92 5.59 -21.45 35.65
C GLY A 92 5.01 -21.44 37.05
#